data_AF-A0A6B0SLN5-F1
#
_entry.id   AF-A0A6B0SLN5-F1
#
_cell.length_a   1.000
_cell.length_b   1.000
_cell.length_c   1.000
_cell.angle_alpha   90.00
_cell.angle_beta   90.00
_cell.angle_gamma   90.00
#
_symmetry.space_group_name_H-M   'P 1'
#
loop_
_entity.id
_entity.type
_entity.pdbx_description
1 polymer ?
#
loop_
_entity_poly.entity_id
_entity_poly.type
_entity_poly.pdbx_seq_one_letter_code
_entity_poly.pdbx_strand_id
1 'polypeptide(L)'
;MAYQEFDAEDIGALVLAIFSAAVMVGIAQVSAFGVSMSDGFSIAGIETTIAWLVTVGTFAAVVVTNDHTDLLSADGLDKMREDMDDVYAYAVVGSAALLVGWVLFPEVADFFKSTDLWGVFYIAGVAVAQVGLGWMR
;
A
#
# COMPACT_ATOMS: atom_id res chain seq x y z
N MET A 1 -2.27 -14.90 -23.33
CA MET A 1 -1.90 -14.03 -22.20
C MET A 1 -0.38 -14.02 -22.17
N ALA A 2 0.24 -12.90 -22.53
CA ALA A 2 1.69 -12.78 -22.37
C ALA A 2 1.97 -12.87 -20.87
N TYR A 3 2.93 -13.69 -20.46
CA TYR A 3 3.41 -13.69 -19.08
C TYR A 3 4.04 -12.32 -18.83
N GLN A 4 3.33 -11.42 -18.14
CA GLN A 4 3.92 -10.21 -17.60
C GLN A 4 4.78 -10.64 -16.41
N GLU A 5 6.09 -10.48 -16.55
CA GLU A 5 7.06 -10.87 -15.52
C GLU A 5 7.12 -9.79 -14.43
N PHE A 6 6.99 -10.21 -13.17
CA PHE A 6 7.30 -9.40 -12.00
C PHE A 6 8.80 -9.11 -12.00
N ASP A 7 9.21 -7.84 -12.02
CA ASP A 7 10.63 -7.51 -11.94
C ASP A 7 11.12 -7.44 -10.49
N ALA A 8 12.43 -7.20 -10.31
CA ALA A 8 13.03 -7.20 -8.99
C ALA A 8 12.55 -6.01 -8.14
N GLU A 9 12.24 -4.90 -8.80
CA GLU A 9 11.72 -3.66 -8.23
C GLU A 9 10.32 -3.87 -7.66
N ASP A 10 9.44 -4.54 -8.40
CA ASP A 10 8.08 -4.90 -7.96
C ASP A 10 8.10 -5.83 -6.74
N ILE A 11 8.98 -6.85 -6.75
CA ILE A 11 9.15 -7.75 -5.60
C ILE A 11 9.66 -6.97 -4.39
N GLY A 12 10.64 -6.08 -4.58
CA GLY A 12 11.17 -5.22 -3.52
C GLY A 12 10.08 -4.33 -2.92
N ALA A 13 9.27 -3.70 -3.77
CA ALA A 13 8.14 -2.86 -3.36
C ALA A 13 7.06 -3.66 -2.61
N LEU A 14 6.73 -4.87 -3.08
CA LEU A 14 5.80 -5.78 -2.40
C LEU A 14 6.28 -6.14 -0.99
N VAL A 15 7.55 -6.57 -0.87
CA VAL A 15 8.13 -6.94 0.43
C VAL A 15 8.15 -5.74 1.38
N LEU A 16 8.60 -4.57 0.90
CA LEU A 16 8.60 -3.34 1.71
C LEU A 16 7.19 -2.91 2.11
N ALA A 17 6.20 -3.04 1.23
CA ALA A 17 4.81 -2.74 1.53
C ALA A 17 4.24 -3.67 2.61
N ILE A 18 4.54 -4.98 2.56
CA ILE A 18 4.10 -5.95 3.58
C ILE A 18 4.73 -5.63 4.94
N PHE A 19 6.04 -5.40 5.00
CA PHE A 19 6.71 -5.08 6.26
C PHE A 19 6.22 -3.75 6.85
N SER A 20 6.06 -2.72 6.02
CA SER A 20 5.53 -1.44 6.48
C SER A 20 4.08 -1.56 6.95
N ALA A 21 3.21 -2.29 6.23
CA ALA A 21 1.86 -2.58 6.66
C ALA A 21 1.82 -3.32 8.01
N ALA A 22 2.70 -4.31 8.21
CA ALA A 22 2.79 -5.04 9.47
C ALA A 22 3.23 -4.15 10.65
N VAL A 23 4.11 -3.18 10.40
CA VAL A 23 4.49 -2.17 11.40
C VAL A 23 3.35 -1.18 11.65
N MET A 24 2.63 -0.75 10.62
CA MET A 24 1.48 0.15 10.76
C MET A 24 0.41 -0.43 11.69
N VAL A 25 0.10 -1.72 11.55
CA VAL A 25 -0.89 -2.40 12.40
C VAL A 25 -0.34 -2.88 13.75
N GLY A 26 0.96 -2.67 14.01
CA GLY A 26 1.60 -2.98 15.30
C GLY A 26 1.97 -4.45 15.51
N ILE A 27 1.92 -5.30 14.48
CA ILE A 27 2.24 -6.73 14.55
C ILE A 27 3.74 -7.00 14.40
N ALA A 28 4.46 -6.08 13.74
CA ALA A 28 5.90 -6.18 13.53
C ALA A 28 6.63 -4.92 13.98
N GLN A 29 7.94 -5.06 14.23
CA GLN A 29 8.86 -3.95 14.45
C GLN A 29 10.03 -4.08 13.48
N VAL A 30 10.30 -3.01 12.74
CA VAL A 30 11.42 -2.93 11.79
C VAL A 30 12.20 -1.66 12.11
N SER A 31 13.50 -1.80 12.34
CA SER A 31 14.40 -0.68 12.63
C SER A 31 15.72 -0.87 11.90
N ALA A 32 16.27 0.23 11.39
CA ALA A 32 17.57 0.25 10.72
C ALA A 32 18.29 1.57 11.01
N PHE A 33 19.60 1.51 11.24
CA PHE A 33 20.46 2.70 11.45
C PHE A 33 19.96 3.67 12.55
N GLY A 34 19.31 3.13 13.60
CA GLY A 34 18.77 3.93 14.69
C GLY A 34 17.41 4.59 14.41
N VAL A 35 16.79 4.29 13.26
CA VAL A 35 15.44 4.76 12.90
C VAL A 35 14.48 3.57 12.91
N SER A 36 13.33 3.74 13.56
CA SER A 36 12.25 2.76 13.55
C SER A 36 11.20 3.12 12.52
N MET A 37 10.65 2.13 11.80
CA MET A 37 9.49 2.36 10.94
C MET A 37 8.26 2.83 11.73
N SER A 38 8.20 2.54 13.03
CA SER A 38 7.15 3.04 13.92
C SER A 38 7.34 4.51 14.34
N ASP A 39 8.47 5.14 14.01
CA ASP A 39 8.74 6.52 14.43
C ASP A 39 7.72 7.47 13.79
N GLY A 40 7.07 8.24 14.65
CA GLY A 40 6.05 9.21 14.26
C GLY A 40 6.65 10.55 13.87
N PHE A 41 6.02 11.23 12.92
CA PHE A 41 6.32 12.61 12.56
C PHE A 41 5.05 13.33 12.09
N SER A 42 5.11 14.66 11.95
CA SER A 42 4.00 15.46 11.44
C SER A 42 4.35 16.11 10.10
N ILE A 43 3.46 15.98 9.11
CA ILE A 43 3.51 16.72 7.84
C ILE A 43 2.27 17.57 7.75
N ALA A 44 2.42 18.90 7.61
CA ALA A 44 1.28 19.82 7.45
C ALA A 44 0.17 19.68 8.52
N GLY A 45 0.54 19.33 9.76
CA GLY A 45 -0.40 19.15 10.88
C GLY A 45 -1.03 17.76 10.96
N ILE A 46 -0.63 16.84 10.08
CA ILE A 46 -1.10 15.46 10.03
C ILE A 46 -0.05 14.55 10.66
N GLU A 47 -0.43 13.80 11.69
CA GLU A 47 0.45 12.82 12.35
C GLU A 47 0.49 11.51 11.55
N THR A 48 1.70 11.02 11.28
CA THR A 48 1.91 9.77 10.55
C THR A 48 3.22 9.10 10.98
N THR A 49 3.53 7.94 10.43
CA THR A 49 4.75 7.17 10.74
C THR A 49 5.61 6.95 9.51
N ILE A 50 6.88 6.59 9.74
CA ILE A 50 7.79 6.19 8.67
C ILE A 50 7.23 4.98 7.91
N ALA A 51 6.58 4.05 8.61
CA ALA A 51 5.92 2.90 7.99
C ALA A 51 4.88 3.34 6.96
N TRP A 52 3.98 4.26 7.32
CA TRP A 52 2.99 4.78 6.38
C TRP A 52 3.64 5.47 5.18
N LEU A 53 4.67 6.29 5.41
CA LEU A 53 5.40 6.96 4.33
C LEU A 53 6.04 5.97 3.36
N VAL A 54 6.64 4.90 3.88
CA VAL A 54 7.22 3.83 3.06
C VAL A 54 6.13 3.10 2.29
N THR A 55 4.98 2.79 2.90
CA THR A 55 3.87 2.14 2.19
C THR A 55 3.30 3.00 1.06
N VAL A 56 3.09 4.29 1.29
CA VAL A 56 2.65 5.22 0.25
C VAL A 56 3.73 5.38 -0.82
N GLY A 57 4.99 5.50 -0.42
CA GLY A 57 6.11 5.62 -1.33
C GLY A 57 6.27 4.41 -2.25
N THR A 58 6.14 3.18 -1.72
CA THR A 58 6.20 1.96 -2.54
C THR A 58 5.00 1.83 -3.45
N PHE A 59 3.78 2.14 -2.97
CA PHE A 59 2.58 2.17 -3.82
C PHE A 59 2.74 3.14 -4.99
N ALA A 60 3.16 4.39 -4.71
CA ALA A 60 3.38 5.39 -5.74
C ALA A 60 4.54 5.02 -6.68
N ALA A 61 5.61 4.43 -6.17
CA ALA A 61 6.73 3.96 -6.98
C ALA A 61 6.27 2.94 -8.02
N VAL A 62 5.51 1.92 -7.63
CA VAL A 62 5.02 0.88 -8.56
C VAL A 62 4.09 1.48 -9.63
N VAL A 63 3.20 2.41 -9.25
CA VAL A 63 2.34 3.11 -10.22
C VAL A 63 3.16 3.90 -11.24
N VAL A 64 4.24 4.56 -10.82
CA VAL A 64 5.10 5.35 -11.70
C VAL A 64 6.02 4.47 -12.55
N THR A 65 6.62 3.42 -11.98
CA THR A 65 7.56 2.54 -12.70
C THR A 65 6.87 1.70 -13.77
N ASN A 66 5.57 1.43 -13.60
CA ASN A 66 4.77 0.73 -14.59
C ASN A 66 4.11 1.67 -15.61
N ASP A 67 4.56 2.93 -15.74
CA ASP A 67 4.05 3.96 -16.68
C ASP A 67 2.54 4.26 -16.56
N HIS A 68 1.93 3.93 -15.43
CA HIS A 68 0.49 3.98 -15.20
C HIS A 68 0.00 5.28 -14.58
N THR A 69 0.61 6.41 -14.92
CA THR A 69 0.16 7.73 -14.42
C THR A 69 -1.29 8.06 -14.80
N ASP A 70 -1.80 7.42 -15.85
CA ASP A 70 -3.19 7.40 -16.28
C ASP A 70 -4.17 6.88 -15.22
N LEU A 71 -3.72 6.00 -14.32
CA LEU A 71 -4.52 5.46 -13.22
C LEU A 71 -4.79 6.49 -12.12
N LEU A 72 -4.04 7.60 -12.13
CA LEU A 72 -4.26 8.75 -11.26
C LEU A 72 -5.31 9.72 -11.83
N SER A 73 -5.84 9.43 -13.03
CA SER A 73 -6.94 10.19 -13.64
C SER A 73 -8.31 9.74 -13.11
N ALA A 74 -9.34 10.56 -13.36
CA ALA A 74 -10.71 10.27 -12.93
C ALA A 74 -11.26 8.94 -13.48
N ASP A 75 -10.74 8.48 -14.63
CA ASP A 75 -11.14 7.24 -15.30
C ASP A 75 -10.22 6.05 -14.95
N GLY A 76 -9.32 6.22 -13.97
CA GLY A 76 -8.33 5.21 -13.61
C GLY A 76 -8.94 3.88 -13.14
N LEU A 77 -10.08 3.90 -12.45
CA LEU A 77 -10.79 2.68 -12.03
C LEU A 77 -11.27 1.88 -13.24
N ASP A 78 -11.88 2.53 -14.22
CA ASP A 78 -12.42 1.85 -15.40
C ASP A 78 -11.30 1.23 -16.23
N LYS A 79 -10.17 1.94 -16.38
CA LYS A 79 -8.95 1.38 -16.99
C LYS A 79 -8.40 0.18 -16.23
N MET A 80 -8.31 0.25 -14.90
CA MET A 80 -7.90 -0.91 -14.09
C MET A 80 -8.82 -2.11 -14.33
N ARG A 81 -10.14 -1.91 -14.40
CA ARG A 81 -11.08 -3.02 -14.62
C ARG A 81 -11.03 -3.60 -16.03
N GLU A 82 -10.57 -2.84 -17.03
CA GLU A 82 -10.36 -3.33 -18.38
C GLU A 82 -9.08 -4.19 -18.48
N ASP A 83 -8.02 -3.78 -17.77
CA ASP A 83 -6.69 -4.39 -17.87
C ASP A 83 -6.42 -5.49 -16.82
N MET A 84 -7.19 -5.55 -15.72
CA MET A 84 -7.09 -6.59 -14.69
C MET A 84 -8.45 -7.08 -14.18
N ASP A 85 -8.44 -8.20 -13.45
CA ASP A 85 -9.64 -8.69 -12.75
C ASP A 85 -10.15 -7.61 -11.78
N ASP A 86 -11.48 -7.42 -11.78
CA ASP A 86 -12.22 -6.52 -10.90
C ASP A 86 -11.74 -6.58 -9.44
N VAL A 87 -11.42 -7.78 -8.94
CA VAL A 87 -10.97 -7.97 -7.55
C VAL A 87 -9.67 -7.21 -7.28
N TYR A 88 -8.71 -7.27 -8.19
CA TYR A 88 -7.45 -6.55 -8.05
C TYR A 88 -7.67 -5.04 -8.21
N ALA A 89 -8.56 -4.60 -9.11
CA ALA A 89 -8.83 -3.18 -9.34
C ALA A 89 -9.43 -2.54 -8.07
N TYR A 90 -10.39 -3.22 -7.44
CA TYR A 90 -10.96 -2.79 -6.17
C TYR A 90 -9.95 -2.87 -5.02
N ALA A 91 -9.05 -3.86 -5.02
CA ALA A 91 -8.00 -3.94 -4.00
C ALA A 91 -7.04 -2.74 -4.09
N VAL A 92 -6.61 -2.36 -5.29
CA VAL A 92 -5.73 -1.20 -5.51
C VAL A 92 -6.39 0.09 -5.04
N VAL A 93 -7.61 0.37 -5.49
CA VAL A 93 -8.34 1.58 -5.09
C VAL A 93 -8.69 1.56 -3.60
N GLY A 94 -9.08 0.39 -3.08
CA GLY A 94 -9.35 0.18 -1.66
C GLY A 94 -8.13 0.45 -0.79
N SER A 95 -6.95 -0.06 -1.18
CA SER A 95 -5.69 0.20 -0.49
C SER A 95 -5.30 1.68 -0.55
N ALA A 96 -5.46 2.36 -1.69
CA ALA A 96 -5.22 3.79 -1.78
C ALA A 96 -6.15 4.59 -0.86
N ALA A 97 -7.45 4.27 -0.85
CA ALA A 97 -8.43 4.88 0.03
C ALA A 97 -8.12 4.62 1.52
N LEU A 98 -7.68 3.40 1.85
CA LEU A 98 -7.26 3.03 3.19
C LEU A 98 -6.01 3.80 3.64
N LEU A 99 -5.03 4.01 2.76
CA LEU A 99 -3.82 4.78 3.09
C LEU A 99 -4.16 6.25 3.38
N VAL A 100 -5.07 6.85 2.62
CA VAL A 100 -5.58 8.20 2.89
C VAL A 100 -6.39 8.20 4.19
N GLY A 101 -7.30 7.23 4.34
CA GLY A 101 -8.18 7.13 5.49
C GLY A 101 -7.43 6.90 6.81
N TRP A 102 -6.34 6.12 6.77
CA TRP A 102 -5.46 5.83 7.91
C TRP A 102 -4.95 7.10 8.60
N VAL A 103 -4.73 8.15 7.81
CA VAL A 103 -4.08 9.37 8.24
C VAL A 103 -5.08 10.50 8.50
N LEU A 104 -6.19 10.54 7.75
CA LEU A 104 -7.24 11.55 7.95
C LEU A 104 -8.26 11.17 9.03
N PHE A 105 -8.45 9.88 9.29
CA PHE A 105 -9.43 9.34 10.23
C PHE A 105 -8.74 8.36 11.19
N PRO A 106 -8.35 8.81 12.40
CA PRO A 106 -7.68 7.97 13.39
C PRO A 106 -8.42 6.66 13.69
N GLU A 107 -9.75 6.67 13.58
CA GLU A 107 -10.62 5.52 13.79
C GLU A 107 -10.32 4.35 12.83
N VAL A 108 -9.81 4.65 11.63
CA VAL A 108 -9.38 3.62 10.66
C VAL A 108 -8.15 2.88 11.18
N ALA A 109 -7.14 3.64 11.63
CA ALA A 109 -5.93 3.05 12.20
C ALA A 109 -6.25 2.27 13.48
N ASP A 110 -7.13 2.81 14.33
CA ASP A 110 -7.57 2.15 15.56
C ASP A 110 -8.32 0.85 15.28
N PHE A 111 -9.17 0.81 14.25
CA PHE A 111 -9.87 -0.41 13.86
C PHE A 111 -8.90 -1.53 13.48
N PHE A 112 -7.92 -1.25 12.61
CA PHE A 112 -6.96 -2.27 12.17
C PHE A 112 -5.95 -2.67 13.25
N LYS A 113 -5.72 -1.81 14.25
CA LYS A 113 -4.92 -2.12 15.44
C LYS A 113 -5.72 -2.79 16.56
N SER A 114 -7.05 -2.80 16.47
CA SER A 114 -7.93 -3.27 17.56
C SER A 114 -7.76 -4.75 17.88
N THR A 115 -7.46 -5.57 16.87
CA THR A 115 -7.22 -7.01 17.00
C THR A 115 -6.27 -7.47 15.89
N ASP A 116 -5.43 -8.46 16.23
CA ASP A 116 -4.46 -9.03 15.29
C ASP A 116 -5.11 -9.51 13.99
N LEU A 117 -6.35 -10.02 14.05
CA LEU A 117 -7.06 -10.50 12.87
C LEU A 117 -7.29 -9.39 11.84
N TRP A 118 -7.74 -8.20 12.26
CA TRP A 118 -7.91 -7.07 11.34
C TRP A 118 -6.58 -6.58 10.82
N GLY A 119 -5.54 -6.56 11.66
CA GLY A 119 -4.18 -6.26 11.22
C GLY A 119 -3.70 -7.22 10.13
N VAL A 120 -3.96 -8.52 10.26
CA VAL A 120 -3.66 -9.52 9.22
C VAL A 120 -4.45 -9.28 7.94
N PHE A 121 -5.74 -8.96 8.04
CA PHE A 121 -6.54 -8.62 6.85
C PHE A 121 -6.01 -7.37 6.13
N TYR A 122 -5.56 -6.36 6.86
CA TYR A 122 -4.95 -5.17 6.28
C TYR A 122 -3.67 -5.52 5.51
N ILE A 123 -2.77 -6.31 6.11
CA ILE A 123 -1.53 -6.76 5.45
C ILE A 123 -1.85 -7.56 4.18
N ALA A 124 -2.82 -8.48 4.26
CA ALA A 124 -3.25 -9.26 3.11
C ALA A 124 -3.83 -8.38 1.98
N GLY A 125 -4.65 -7.39 2.32
CA GLY A 125 -5.20 -6.43 1.37
C GLY A 125 -4.11 -5.63 0.66
N VAL A 126 -3.13 -5.10 1.42
CA VAL A 126 -1.97 -4.39 0.87
C VAL A 126 -1.15 -5.28 -0.06
N ALA A 127 -0.93 -6.55 0.32
CA ALA A 127 -0.22 -7.51 -0.53
C ALA A 127 -0.97 -7.78 -1.84
N VAL A 128 -2.29 -8.00 -1.79
CA VAL A 128 -3.12 -8.23 -2.98
C VAL A 128 -3.12 -7.00 -3.89
N ALA A 129 -3.22 -5.80 -3.34
CA ALA A 129 -3.15 -4.56 -4.10
C ALA A 129 -1.79 -4.39 -4.79
N GLN A 130 -0.69 -4.66 -4.08
CA GLN A 130 0.65 -4.56 -4.67
C GLN A 130 0.90 -5.62 -5.76
N VAL A 131 0.37 -6.83 -5.58
CA VAL A 131 0.39 -7.85 -6.63
C VAL A 131 -0.42 -7.41 -7.84
N GLY A 132 -1.61 -6.83 -7.63
CA GLY A 132 -2.43 -6.27 -8.71
C GLY A 132 -1.72 -5.16 -9.48
N LEU A 133 -1.03 -4.25 -8.77
CA LEU A 133 -0.24 -3.19 -9.39
C LEU A 133 0.96 -3.72 -10.19
N GLY A 134 1.68 -4.71 -9.67
CA GLY A 134 2.80 -5.34 -10.40
C GLY A 134 2.36 -6.19 -11.60
N TRP A 135 1.10 -6.62 -11.63
CA TRP A 135 0.50 -7.30 -12.79
C TRP A 135 0.02 -6.34 -13.89
N MET A 136 -0.24 -5.07 -13.59
CA MET A 136 -0.49 -4.08 -14.62
C MET A 136 0.83 -3.64 -15.25
N ARG A 137 1.14 -4.18 -16.44
CA ARG A 137 2.19 -3.67 -17.33
C ARG A 137 1.63 -3.33 -18.70
#